data_AF-A0A971US88-F1
#
_entry.id   AF-A0A971US88-F1
#
_cell.length_a   1.000
_cell.length_b   1.000
_cell.length_c   1.000
_cell.angle_alpha   90.00
_cell.angle_beta   90.00
_cell.angle_gamma   90.00
#
_symmetry.space_group_name_H-M   'P 1'
#
loop_
_entity.id
_entity.type
_entity.pdbx_description
1 polymer ?
#
loop_
_entity_poly.entity_id
_entity_poly.type
_entity_poly.pdbx_seq_one_letter_code
_entity_poly.pdbx_strand_id
1 'polypeptide(L)'
;MSAFGTTIEMCRRVVRVTALLAAMAATCVGQPAPDGLWFDDLGEPAPVSREDGKRLAARIHAHLAARGQGKAQPPALPESLAADVAPRIVLLSLSDGRTGAQVVLGAGQGMAAAVEAAVARAVPLVPSDAPRLWLKLDIVTAVEAGVDLDPVTGRRLDRSLQGFAFDRRSQIVFLPEQVVAHHLADDKGRLWPQSIVRYLKPSSPRGSAFLDAFRRPQLTGVLFRTQAFFSDGAATVALFRGHVVRDDLPPLSSQALLEASRRAGDYLVRAIDDQGRFDYLLAAPQGPSGDAADDYNILRHAGTVYSLLELHEADRQEPILAAAERGIVHLLKHVASAPGGDEAVRCIVEGGVAKLGGNALAVVALAQHARVTGRRDHVETMRRLGRWMVSLQDADGRFRMHSMTVPEGRDTGFQSQYYPGEAILALLRLNAVDPAPVWLDAAEKGARWLITVRDAQVADNRLNHDHWLLYALNELYRIRRDELFLKHAQRLARVIVAAQIRDAEPPDWCGGYLNPPRSTPTATRTEGLCAAWRLERDFGRPEQARDLLGALCRGAEFVQRTQLGPESVLYADDPQRWLGGFRGSLTDMTVRIDYVQHSLSAMLGLRQILAAESDNAARATTPGSP
;
A
#
# COMPACT_ATOMS: atom_id res chain seq x y z
N MET A 1 -3.45 -25.83 -15.91
CA MET A 1 -2.82 -25.49 -17.20
C MET A 1 -3.82 -25.42 -18.36
N SER A 2 -5.07 -25.93 -18.24
CA SER A 2 -6.05 -25.94 -19.34
C SER A 2 -6.95 -24.71 -19.47
N ALA A 3 -7.02 -23.79 -18.50
CA ALA A 3 -7.83 -22.56 -18.61
C ALA A 3 -7.10 -21.37 -19.28
N PHE A 4 -5.76 -21.34 -19.19
CA PHE A 4 -4.93 -20.27 -19.75
C PHE A 4 -4.69 -20.41 -21.27
N GLY A 5 -4.51 -21.64 -21.76
CA GLY A 5 -4.30 -21.91 -23.19
C GLY A 5 -5.50 -21.52 -24.05
N THR A 6 -6.72 -21.85 -23.58
CA THR A 6 -7.98 -21.50 -24.23
C THR A 6 -8.20 -19.99 -24.29
N THR A 7 -7.79 -19.24 -23.25
CA THR A 7 -7.94 -17.78 -23.20
C THR A 7 -7.02 -17.06 -24.17
N ILE A 8 -5.82 -17.59 -24.43
CA ILE A 8 -4.85 -16.99 -25.37
C ILE A 8 -5.21 -17.30 -26.82
N GLU A 9 -5.65 -18.52 -27.11
CA GLU A 9 -6.17 -18.88 -28.43
C GLU A 9 -7.50 -18.19 -28.72
N MET A 10 -8.34 -18.00 -27.70
CA MET A 10 -9.53 -17.16 -27.76
C MET A 10 -9.19 -15.69 -27.91
N CYS A 11 -8.09 -15.16 -27.33
CA CYS A 11 -7.65 -13.79 -27.59
C CYS A 11 -7.04 -13.60 -28.98
N ARG A 12 -6.29 -14.59 -29.50
CA ARG A 12 -5.88 -14.63 -30.92
C ARG A 12 -7.10 -14.65 -31.85
N ARG A 13 -8.22 -15.25 -31.44
CA ARG A 13 -9.52 -15.25 -32.16
C ARG A 13 -10.39 -14.01 -31.93
N VAL A 14 -10.46 -13.44 -30.73
CA VAL A 14 -11.26 -12.25 -30.37
C VAL A 14 -10.66 -10.99 -31.02
N VAL A 15 -9.33 -10.94 -31.17
CA VAL A 15 -8.64 -9.92 -31.98
C VAL A 15 -9.03 -9.96 -33.47
N ARG A 16 -9.66 -11.04 -33.98
CA ARG A 16 -10.25 -11.06 -35.33
C ARG A 16 -11.65 -10.45 -35.42
N VAL A 17 -12.35 -10.22 -34.30
CA VAL A 17 -13.78 -9.81 -34.32
C VAL A 17 -13.99 -8.32 -34.01
N THR A 18 -13.10 -7.67 -33.25
CA THR A 18 -13.31 -6.29 -32.78
C THR A 18 -12.72 -5.20 -33.70
N ALA A 19 -12.74 -5.40 -35.01
CA ALA A 19 -12.22 -4.45 -36.01
C ALA A 19 -13.28 -3.58 -36.71
N LEU A 20 -14.51 -3.51 -36.18
CA LEU A 20 -15.53 -2.58 -36.67
C LEU A 20 -16.12 -1.79 -35.51
N LEU A 21 -15.65 -0.55 -35.35
CA LEU A 21 -16.44 0.66 -35.08
C LEU A 21 -15.49 1.87 -34.90
N ALA A 22 -15.63 2.84 -35.81
CA ALA A 22 -15.05 4.20 -35.77
C ALA A 22 -15.74 5.04 -34.66
N ALA A 23 -15.31 6.22 -34.20
CA ALA A 23 -14.48 7.27 -34.79
C ALA A 23 -13.87 8.21 -33.72
N MET A 24 -12.87 8.97 -34.15
CA MET A 24 -12.31 10.25 -33.65
C MET A 24 -12.31 10.58 -32.15
N ALA A 25 -11.12 10.51 -31.55
CA ALA A 25 -10.64 11.51 -30.59
C ALA A 25 -9.13 11.67 -30.80
N ALA A 26 -8.71 12.90 -31.12
CA ALA A 26 -7.30 13.24 -31.29
C ALA A 26 -6.58 13.10 -29.95
N THR A 27 -5.59 12.20 -29.89
CA THR A 27 -4.59 12.19 -28.82
C THR A 27 -3.21 12.20 -29.46
N CYS A 28 -2.40 13.15 -29.01
CA CYS A 28 -1.14 13.60 -29.57
C CYS A 28 -0.24 12.47 -30.09
N VAL A 29 0.07 12.57 -31.37
CA VAL A 29 1.03 11.73 -32.09
C VAL A 29 2.43 12.09 -31.58
N GLY A 30 3.05 11.21 -30.80
CA GLY A 30 4.49 11.28 -30.57
C GLY A 30 5.19 11.02 -31.90
N GLN A 31 5.76 12.06 -32.50
CA GLN A 31 6.57 11.93 -33.70
C GLN A 31 7.76 10.98 -33.46
N PRO A 32 8.17 10.19 -34.48
CA PRO A 32 9.34 9.32 -34.38
C PRO A 32 10.57 10.12 -33.99
N ALA A 33 11.50 9.49 -33.27
CA ALA A 33 12.75 10.15 -32.93
C ALA A 33 13.53 10.54 -34.19
N PRO A 34 14.03 11.79 -34.31
CA PRO A 34 14.66 12.27 -35.54
C PRO A 34 15.86 11.44 -36.03
N ASP A 35 16.54 10.68 -35.14
CA ASP A 35 17.87 10.13 -35.43
C ASP A 35 17.96 8.58 -35.48
N GLY A 36 16.83 7.85 -35.48
CA GLY A 36 16.84 6.40 -35.70
C GLY A 36 17.44 5.52 -34.59
N LEU A 37 18.06 6.11 -33.56
CA LEU A 37 18.55 5.42 -32.36
C LEU A 37 17.38 4.80 -31.57
N TRP A 38 17.57 3.55 -31.15
CA TRP A 38 16.64 2.76 -30.36
C TRP A 38 17.35 1.98 -29.25
N PHE A 39 16.60 1.24 -28.44
CA PHE A 39 17.15 0.52 -27.28
C PHE A 39 18.25 -0.48 -27.64
N ASP A 40 18.18 -1.11 -28.82
CA ASP A 40 19.18 -2.06 -29.31
C ASP A 40 20.52 -1.39 -29.69
N ASP A 41 20.54 -0.06 -29.83
CA ASP A 41 21.74 0.70 -30.18
C ASP A 41 22.49 1.20 -28.92
N LEU A 42 21.99 0.90 -27.71
CA LEU A 42 22.62 1.26 -26.43
C LEU A 42 23.69 0.23 -26.05
N GLY A 43 24.96 0.65 -25.98
CA GLY A 43 26.10 -0.24 -25.69
C GLY A 43 26.65 -0.17 -24.27
N GLU A 44 26.79 1.03 -23.71
CA GLU A 44 27.38 1.26 -22.39
C GLU A 44 26.33 1.82 -21.41
N PRO A 45 26.39 1.51 -20.10
CA PRO A 45 25.52 2.16 -19.11
C PRO A 45 25.72 3.68 -19.08
N ALA A 46 24.64 4.43 -18.84
CA ALA A 46 24.74 5.88 -18.67
C ALA A 46 25.52 6.22 -17.39
N PRO A 47 26.52 7.15 -17.43
CA PRO A 47 27.36 7.51 -16.29
C PRO A 47 26.63 8.50 -15.36
N VAL A 48 25.44 8.15 -14.90
CA VAL A 48 24.62 9.04 -14.06
C VAL A 48 24.76 8.69 -12.58
N SER A 49 25.30 9.64 -11.82
CA SER A 49 25.23 9.63 -10.35
C SER A 49 23.86 10.08 -9.88
N ARG A 50 23.46 9.68 -8.66
CA ARG A 50 22.17 10.09 -8.08
C ARG A 50 22.03 11.61 -8.02
N GLU A 51 23.08 12.32 -7.61
CA GLU A 51 23.07 13.78 -7.48
C GLU A 51 23.01 14.48 -8.85
N ASP A 52 23.73 13.98 -9.86
CA ASP A 52 23.63 14.52 -11.21
C ASP A 52 22.24 14.30 -11.82
N GLY A 53 21.66 13.12 -11.62
CA GLY A 53 20.31 12.82 -12.07
C GLY A 53 19.24 13.69 -11.41
N LYS A 54 19.33 13.92 -10.09
CA LYS A 54 18.46 14.87 -9.37
C LYS A 54 18.62 16.30 -9.90
N ARG A 55 19.85 16.77 -10.08
CA ARG A 55 20.12 18.10 -10.64
C ARG A 55 19.55 18.24 -12.05
N LEU A 56 19.71 17.22 -12.89
CA LEU A 56 19.16 17.21 -14.24
C LEU A 56 17.63 17.25 -14.24
N ALA A 57 16.98 16.40 -13.44
CA ALA A 57 15.52 16.39 -13.31
C ALA A 57 14.96 17.75 -12.84
N ALA A 58 15.58 18.36 -11.82
CA ALA A 58 15.19 19.68 -11.33
C ALA A 58 15.35 20.77 -12.40
N ARG A 59 16.44 20.75 -13.18
CA ARG A 59 16.67 21.71 -14.28
C ARG A 59 15.68 21.53 -15.43
N ILE A 60 15.38 20.28 -15.81
CA ILE A 60 14.34 19.99 -16.82
C ILE A 60 12.98 20.49 -16.32
N HIS A 61 12.64 20.24 -15.05
CA HIS A 61 11.39 20.68 -14.48
C HIS A 61 11.25 22.20 -14.49
N ALA A 62 12.25 22.93 -13.98
CA ALA A 62 12.27 24.40 -13.99
C ALA A 62 12.16 24.97 -15.41
N HIS A 63 12.85 24.35 -16.38
CA HIS A 63 12.80 24.75 -17.78
C HIS A 63 11.41 24.59 -18.40
N LEU A 64 10.76 23.45 -18.16
CA LEU A 64 9.40 23.18 -18.65
C LEU A 64 8.37 24.09 -17.97
N ALA A 65 8.49 24.32 -16.66
CA ALA A 65 7.63 25.23 -15.91
C ALA A 65 7.76 26.69 -16.38
N ALA A 66 8.97 27.14 -16.71
CA ALA A 66 9.21 28.50 -17.22
C ALA A 66 8.73 28.72 -18.67
N ARG A 67 8.60 27.66 -19.46
CA ARG A 67 8.32 27.75 -20.90
C ARG A 67 6.86 27.97 -21.29
N GLY A 68 5.96 28.18 -20.32
CA GLY A 68 4.75 28.99 -20.55
C GLY A 68 5.04 30.43 -21.05
N GLN A 69 6.31 30.88 -21.04
CA GLN A 69 6.72 32.26 -21.37
C GLN A 69 7.67 32.42 -22.58
N GLY A 70 7.95 31.36 -23.35
CA GLY A 70 8.43 31.49 -24.74
C GLY A 70 9.92 31.75 -25.05
N LYS A 71 10.88 31.72 -24.10
CA LYS A 71 12.33 31.97 -24.41
C LYS A 71 13.39 31.24 -23.54
N ALA A 72 13.14 30.05 -22.99
CA ALA A 72 14.19 29.39 -22.17
C ALA A 72 15.21 28.63 -23.03
N GLN A 73 16.52 28.73 -22.74
CA GLN A 73 17.59 27.92 -23.32
C GLN A 73 17.52 26.47 -22.77
N PRO A 74 17.90 25.40 -23.51
CA PRO A 74 17.86 24.03 -22.99
C PRO A 74 18.54 23.91 -21.62
N PRO A 75 18.05 23.02 -20.73
CA PRO A 75 18.57 22.91 -19.38
C PRO A 75 20.06 22.56 -19.43
N ALA A 76 20.90 23.33 -18.74
CA ALA A 76 22.32 23.03 -18.66
C ALA A 76 22.52 21.66 -18.00
N LEU A 77 23.35 20.79 -18.58
CA LEU A 77 23.65 19.48 -17.99
C LEU A 77 24.74 19.61 -16.91
N PRO A 78 24.78 18.72 -15.90
CA PRO A 78 25.98 18.48 -15.11
C PRO A 78 27.17 18.12 -16.00
N GLU A 79 28.40 18.48 -15.61
CA GLU A 79 29.61 18.29 -16.43
C GLU A 79 29.83 16.83 -16.84
N SER A 80 29.63 15.89 -15.91
CA SER A 80 29.70 14.44 -16.15
C SER A 80 28.75 13.98 -17.26
N LEU A 81 27.55 14.56 -17.32
CA LEU A 81 26.54 14.23 -18.32
C LEU A 81 26.74 15.01 -19.63
N ALA A 82 27.32 16.21 -19.57
CA ALA A 82 27.61 17.01 -20.75
C ALA A 82 28.75 16.42 -21.61
N ALA A 83 29.70 15.72 -20.97
CA ALA A 83 30.81 15.04 -21.65
C ALA A 83 30.44 13.67 -22.26
N ASP A 84 29.24 13.15 -21.96
CA ASP A 84 28.78 11.85 -22.45
C ASP A 84 28.36 11.94 -23.92
N VAL A 85 28.99 11.12 -24.76
CA VAL A 85 28.81 11.10 -26.23
C VAL A 85 28.24 9.77 -26.76
N ALA A 86 28.09 8.77 -25.90
CA ALA A 86 27.54 7.47 -26.30
C ALA A 86 26.03 7.59 -26.59
N PRO A 87 25.42 6.67 -27.36
CA PRO A 87 23.98 6.65 -27.57
C PRO A 87 23.22 6.62 -26.24
N ARG A 88 22.26 7.54 -26.05
CA ARG A 88 21.41 7.62 -24.85
C ARG A 88 19.95 7.69 -25.20
N ILE A 89 19.13 7.14 -24.30
CA ILE A 89 17.68 7.30 -24.28
C ILE A 89 17.28 7.81 -22.89
N VAL A 90 16.48 8.88 -22.89
CA VAL A 90 15.78 9.36 -21.70
C VAL A 90 14.28 9.42 -21.97
N LEU A 91 13.47 9.19 -20.94
CA LEU A 91 12.04 9.36 -21.00
C LEU A 91 11.60 10.41 -19.99
N LEU A 92 10.67 11.28 -20.39
CA LEU A 92 10.04 12.25 -19.52
C LEU A 92 8.56 11.91 -19.40
N SER A 93 8.09 11.75 -18.16
CA SER A 93 6.66 11.58 -17.84
C SER A 93 6.16 12.87 -17.22
N LEU A 94 5.13 13.48 -17.82
CA LEU A 94 4.54 14.75 -17.40
C LEU A 94 3.09 14.56 -16.99
N SER A 95 2.71 15.10 -15.84
CA SER A 95 1.32 15.14 -15.35
C SER A 95 1.01 16.49 -14.72
N ASP A 96 -0.26 16.90 -14.81
CA ASP A 96 -0.82 18.04 -14.07
C ASP A 96 -1.27 17.67 -12.65
N GLY A 97 -1.01 16.41 -12.24
CA GLY A 97 -1.47 15.80 -11.00
C GLY A 97 -2.94 15.39 -10.99
N ARG A 98 -3.71 15.70 -12.05
CA ARG A 98 -5.14 15.33 -12.17
C ARG A 98 -5.36 14.23 -13.19
N THR A 99 -4.46 14.09 -14.15
CA THR A 99 -4.51 13.11 -15.22
C THR A 99 -3.24 12.26 -15.23
N GLY A 100 -3.38 11.00 -15.66
CA GLY A 100 -2.23 10.11 -15.83
C GLY A 100 -1.18 10.69 -16.78
N ALA A 101 0.09 10.44 -16.47
CA ALA A 101 1.19 11.09 -17.16
C ALA A 101 1.33 10.72 -18.63
N GLN A 102 1.68 11.73 -19.42
CA GLN A 102 2.09 11.56 -20.81
C GLN A 102 3.61 11.33 -20.86
N VAL A 103 4.03 10.28 -21.56
CA VAL A 103 5.44 9.88 -21.66
C VAL A 103 6.00 10.25 -23.03
N VAL A 104 7.11 10.97 -23.04
CA VAL A 104 7.89 11.25 -24.25
C VAL A 104 9.27 10.63 -24.16
N LEU A 105 9.80 10.22 -25.31
CA LEU A 105 11.12 9.62 -25.44
C LEU A 105 12.03 10.60 -26.18
N GLY A 106 13.22 10.84 -25.63
CA GLY A 106 14.34 11.49 -26.32
C GLY A 106 15.48 10.49 -26.50
N ALA A 107 16.06 10.47 -27.69
CA ALA A 107 17.21 9.67 -28.03
C ALA A 107 18.22 10.54 -28.77
N GLY A 108 19.52 10.31 -28.55
CA GLY A 108 20.58 11.09 -29.19
C GLY A 108 21.96 10.51 -28.93
N GLN A 109 22.94 10.99 -29.71
CA GLN A 109 24.36 10.75 -29.45
C GLN A 109 24.80 11.65 -28.28
N GLY A 110 24.91 11.06 -27.10
CA GLY A 110 25.18 11.74 -25.84
C GLY A 110 23.94 12.16 -25.06
N MET A 111 24.12 12.37 -23.76
CA MET A 111 23.02 12.75 -22.84
C MET A 111 22.41 14.11 -23.22
N ALA A 112 23.22 15.06 -23.68
CA ALA A 112 22.74 16.39 -24.07
C ALA A 112 21.71 16.31 -25.21
N ALA A 113 22.02 15.59 -26.28
CA ALA A 113 21.13 15.42 -27.42
C ALA A 113 19.86 14.65 -27.04
N ALA A 114 19.98 13.60 -26.21
CA ALA A 114 18.82 12.83 -25.74
C ALA A 114 17.87 13.70 -24.89
N VAL A 115 18.41 14.51 -23.96
CA VAL A 115 17.63 15.43 -23.12
C VAL A 115 16.98 16.53 -23.97
N GLU A 116 17.71 17.13 -24.90
CA GLU A 116 17.17 18.17 -25.79
C GLU A 116 16.00 17.62 -26.62
N ALA A 117 16.15 16.42 -27.19
CA ALA A 117 15.10 15.75 -27.94
C ALA A 117 13.86 15.44 -27.09
N ALA A 118 14.05 14.97 -25.84
CA ALA A 118 12.94 14.72 -24.92
C ALA A 118 12.23 16.01 -24.52
N VAL A 119 12.98 17.04 -24.15
CA VAL A 119 12.45 18.36 -23.76
C VAL A 119 11.68 19.00 -24.91
N ALA A 120 12.21 18.96 -26.14
CA ALA A 120 11.51 19.49 -27.31
C ALA A 120 10.13 18.85 -27.52
N ARG A 121 10.01 17.54 -27.27
CA ARG A 121 8.73 16.82 -27.34
C ARG A 121 7.84 17.01 -26.12
N ALA A 122 8.41 17.30 -24.95
CA ALA A 122 7.69 17.55 -23.72
C ALA A 122 7.03 18.93 -23.67
N VAL A 123 7.66 19.96 -24.24
CA VAL A 123 7.14 21.35 -24.27
C VAL A 123 5.67 21.47 -24.67
N PRO A 124 5.19 20.90 -25.79
CA PRO A 124 3.78 21.03 -26.18
C PRO A 124 2.80 20.29 -25.26
N LEU A 125 3.30 19.45 -24.34
CA LEU A 125 2.48 18.70 -23.39
C LEU A 125 2.34 19.40 -22.03
N VAL A 126 3.14 20.43 -21.78
CA VAL A 126 3.04 21.21 -20.53
C VAL A 126 1.74 22.03 -20.59
N PRO A 127 0.78 21.83 -19.67
CA PRO A 127 -0.46 22.57 -19.70
C PRO A 127 -0.19 24.07 -19.44
N SER A 128 -0.87 24.93 -20.19
CA SER A 128 -0.67 26.40 -20.15
C SER A 128 -1.03 27.03 -18.80
N ASP A 129 -1.84 26.32 -18.00
CA ASP A 129 -2.37 26.76 -16.70
C ASP A 129 -2.24 25.65 -15.64
N ALA A 130 -1.10 24.94 -15.62
CA ALA A 130 -0.84 23.91 -14.61
C ALA A 130 -0.25 24.54 -13.33
N PRO A 131 -1.04 24.71 -12.24
CA PRO A 131 -0.48 25.13 -10.94
C PRO A 131 0.45 24.07 -10.34
N ARG A 132 0.43 22.83 -10.87
CA ARG A 132 1.25 21.70 -10.43
C ARG A 132 1.72 20.94 -11.66
N LEU A 133 3.01 21.03 -11.95
CA LEU A 133 3.67 20.18 -12.93
C LEU A 133 4.41 19.08 -12.17
N TRP A 134 4.08 17.83 -12.46
CA TRP A 134 4.83 16.66 -12.01
C TRP A 134 5.67 16.16 -13.17
N LEU A 135 6.96 15.99 -12.90
CA LEU A 135 7.93 15.49 -13.87
C LEU A 135 8.62 14.26 -13.29
N LYS A 136 8.66 13.18 -14.07
CA LYS A 136 9.60 12.07 -13.88
C LYS A 136 10.58 12.02 -15.03
N LEU A 137 11.87 11.93 -14.71
CA LEU A 137 12.96 11.65 -15.63
C LEU A 137 13.39 10.20 -15.44
N ASP A 138 13.35 9.42 -16.51
CA ASP A 138 13.88 8.05 -16.58
C ASP A 138 15.07 8.02 -17.52
N ILE A 139 16.26 7.69 -17.01
CA ILE A 139 17.48 7.51 -17.80
C ILE A 139 17.71 6.02 -17.99
N VAL A 140 17.76 5.54 -19.24
CA VAL A 140 17.98 4.12 -19.52
C VAL A 140 19.43 3.75 -19.18
N THR A 141 19.61 2.73 -18.35
CA THR A 141 20.93 2.33 -17.83
C THR A 141 21.35 0.92 -18.19
N ALA A 142 20.40 0.05 -18.56
CA ALA A 142 20.68 -1.30 -19.02
C ALA A 142 19.61 -1.75 -20.01
N VAL A 143 20.03 -2.52 -21.02
CA VAL A 143 19.16 -3.11 -22.04
C VAL A 143 19.51 -4.58 -22.26
N GLU A 144 18.51 -5.37 -22.58
CA GLU A 144 18.63 -6.76 -23.04
C GLU A 144 17.76 -6.90 -24.29
N ALA A 145 18.40 -6.93 -25.46
CA ALA A 145 17.74 -7.00 -26.77
C ALA A 145 17.40 -8.44 -27.17
N GLY A 146 16.44 -8.60 -28.09
CA GLY A 146 16.08 -9.90 -28.65
C GLY A 146 15.39 -10.85 -27.67
N VAL A 147 14.80 -10.32 -26.60
CA VAL A 147 14.13 -11.11 -25.56
C VAL A 147 12.81 -11.66 -26.11
N ASP A 148 12.56 -12.95 -25.91
CA ASP A 148 11.25 -13.54 -26.15
C ASP A 148 10.25 -13.06 -25.09
N LEU A 149 9.25 -12.29 -25.52
CA LEU A 149 8.20 -11.70 -24.69
C LEU A 149 6.86 -12.43 -24.85
N ASP A 150 6.87 -13.67 -25.36
CA ASP A 150 5.65 -14.49 -25.42
C ASP A 150 4.98 -14.59 -24.02
N PRO A 151 3.67 -14.31 -23.90
CA PRO A 151 2.96 -14.34 -22.62
C PRO A 151 2.95 -15.69 -21.89
N VAL A 152 3.20 -16.80 -22.60
CA VAL A 152 3.14 -18.16 -22.06
C VAL A 152 4.53 -18.69 -21.74
N THR A 153 5.41 -18.67 -22.75
CA THR A 153 6.74 -19.31 -22.70
C THR A 153 7.88 -18.33 -22.58
N GLY A 154 7.63 -17.05 -22.83
CA GLY A 154 8.64 -16.02 -22.85
C GLY A 154 9.20 -15.67 -21.47
N ARG A 155 10.14 -14.73 -21.49
CA ARG A 155 10.81 -14.18 -20.32
C ARG A 155 9.80 -13.46 -19.43
N ARG A 156 9.93 -13.69 -18.13
CA ARG A 156 9.18 -12.95 -17.11
C ARG A 156 9.91 -11.67 -16.75
N LEU A 157 9.16 -10.58 -16.63
CA LEU A 157 9.65 -9.30 -16.16
C LEU A 157 9.86 -9.32 -14.65
N ASP A 158 10.94 -8.71 -14.19
CA ASP A 158 11.03 -8.20 -12.82
C ASP A 158 10.14 -6.97 -12.70
N ARG A 159 8.89 -7.20 -12.26
CA ARG A 159 7.84 -6.18 -12.15
C ARG A 159 8.37 -4.95 -11.42
N SER A 160 8.10 -3.76 -11.93
CA SER A 160 8.55 -2.47 -11.37
C SER A 160 10.06 -2.17 -11.45
N LEU A 161 10.91 -3.10 -11.91
CA LEU A 161 12.32 -2.81 -12.24
C LEU A 161 12.61 -2.82 -13.73
N GLN A 162 11.86 -3.59 -14.50
CA GLN A 162 12.04 -3.71 -15.94
C GLN A 162 10.87 -3.08 -16.68
N GLY A 163 11.21 -2.17 -17.59
CA GLY A 163 10.34 -1.75 -18.69
C GLY A 163 10.56 -2.66 -19.90
N PHE A 164 9.71 -2.52 -20.91
CA PHE A 164 9.89 -3.22 -22.16
C PHE A 164 9.54 -2.34 -23.37
N ALA A 165 10.27 -2.56 -24.45
CA ALA A 165 10.05 -1.90 -25.74
C ALA A 165 9.94 -2.94 -26.85
N PHE A 166 9.14 -2.62 -27.87
CA PHE A 166 9.08 -3.41 -29.09
C PHE A 166 10.03 -2.84 -30.16
N ASP A 167 9.97 -3.40 -31.37
CA ASP A 167 10.82 -2.98 -32.47
C ASP A 167 10.69 -1.48 -32.76
N ARG A 168 11.78 -0.89 -33.29
CA ARG A 168 11.86 0.55 -33.56
C ARG A 168 10.77 1.08 -34.50
N ARG A 169 10.12 0.25 -35.32
CA ARG A 169 9.02 0.72 -36.20
C ARG A 169 7.73 0.88 -35.42
N SER A 170 7.52 0.06 -34.39
CA SER A 170 6.33 0.14 -33.53
C SER A 170 6.31 1.41 -32.66
N GLN A 171 7.50 1.90 -32.26
CA GLN A 171 7.65 3.01 -31.29
C GLN A 171 6.89 2.77 -29.98
N ILE A 172 6.71 1.50 -29.59
CA ILE A 172 6.03 1.11 -28.35
C ILE A 172 7.07 0.88 -27.27
N VAL A 173 6.90 1.58 -26.15
CA VAL A 173 7.74 1.51 -24.96
C VAL A 173 6.85 1.63 -23.72
N PHE A 174 7.14 0.85 -22.70
CA PHE A 174 6.50 0.90 -21.40
C PHE A 174 7.56 0.97 -20.30
N LEU A 175 7.48 2.02 -19.49
CA LEU A 175 8.30 2.17 -18.28
C LEU A 175 7.92 1.14 -17.22
N PRO A 176 8.84 0.75 -16.32
CA PRO A 176 8.58 -0.26 -15.28
C PRO A 176 7.30 0.01 -14.47
N GLU A 177 7.03 1.26 -14.12
CA GLU A 177 5.85 1.64 -13.34
C GLU A 177 4.56 1.68 -14.16
N GLN A 178 4.62 1.96 -15.48
CA GLN A 178 3.46 1.80 -16.37
C GLN A 178 3.03 0.33 -16.43
N VAL A 179 3.99 -0.61 -16.43
CA VAL A 179 3.70 -2.05 -16.41
C VAL A 179 2.86 -2.42 -15.19
N VAL A 180 3.20 -1.88 -14.02
CA VAL A 180 2.48 -2.15 -12.78
C VAL A 180 1.16 -1.39 -12.72
N ALA A 181 1.17 -0.08 -12.99
CA ALA A 181 0.01 0.80 -12.85
C ALA A 181 -1.15 0.41 -13.77
N HIS A 182 -0.86 -0.18 -14.94
CA HIS A 182 -1.89 -0.61 -15.90
C HIS A 182 -2.02 -2.13 -16.05
N HIS A 183 -1.41 -2.92 -15.14
CA HIS A 183 -1.40 -4.38 -15.21
C HIS A 183 -1.03 -4.92 -16.60
N LEU A 184 0.01 -4.35 -17.22
CA LEU A 184 0.50 -4.78 -18.53
C LEU A 184 1.22 -6.13 -18.46
N ALA A 185 1.54 -6.58 -17.25
CA ALA A 185 1.99 -7.93 -16.94
C ALA A 185 1.26 -8.48 -15.70
N ASP A 186 1.13 -9.80 -15.63
CA ASP A 186 0.53 -10.52 -14.50
C ASP A 186 1.45 -10.54 -13.27
N ASP A 187 0.99 -11.14 -12.17
CA ASP A 187 1.75 -11.21 -10.93
C ASP A 187 3.05 -12.01 -11.02
N LYS A 188 3.21 -12.81 -12.07
CA LYS A 188 4.41 -13.61 -12.36
C LYS A 188 5.31 -12.90 -13.37
N GLY A 189 4.98 -11.68 -13.79
CA GLY A 189 5.75 -10.90 -14.76
C GLY A 189 5.54 -11.34 -16.22
N ARG A 190 4.46 -12.06 -16.54
CA ARG A 190 4.12 -12.40 -17.94
C ARG A 190 3.32 -11.27 -18.56
N LEU A 191 3.61 -10.90 -19.81
CA LEU A 191 2.82 -9.88 -20.49
C LEU A 191 1.34 -10.24 -20.51
N TRP A 192 0.49 -9.23 -20.38
CA TRP A 192 -0.96 -9.36 -20.41
C TRP A 192 -1.52 -8.62 -21.63
N PRO A 193 -1.65 -9.29 -22.79
CA PRO A 193 -1.94 -8.65 -24.07
C PRO A 193 -3.23 -7.83 -24.09
N GLN A 194 -4.27 -8.28 -23.37
CA GLN A 194 -5.55 -7.58 -23.28
C GLN A 194 -5.38 -6.20 -22.62
N SER A 195 -4.61 -6.13 -21.54
CA SER A 195 -4.27 -4.87 -20.86
C SER A 195 -3.43 -3.96 -21.75
N ILE A 196 -2.46 -4.51 -22.47
CA ILE A 196 -1.60 -3.76 -23.42
C ILE A 196 -2.44 -3.14 -24.55
N VAL A 197 -3.31 -3.93 -25.18
CA VAL A 197 -4.19 -3.46 -26.26
C VAL A 197 -5.15 -2.38 -25.75
N ARG A 198 -5.74 -2.59 -24.56
CA ARG A 198 -6.61 -1.60 -23.91
C ARG A 198 -5.87 -0.28 -23.69
N TYR A 199 -4.67 -0.35 -23.13
CA TYR A 199 -3.84 0.81 -22.84
C TYR A 199 -3.46 1.57 -24.12
N LEU A 200 -3.00 0.85 -25.15
CA LEU A 200 -2.61 1.47 -26.42
C LEU A 200 -3.81 1.95 -27.25
N LYS A 201 -5.02 1.49 -26.94
CA LYS A 201 -6.25 1.63 -27.73
C LYS A 201 -6.13 0.90 -29.09
N PRO A 202 -6.99 -0.09 -29.41
CA PRO A 202 -6.88 -0.89 -30.64
C PRO A 202 -6.81 -0.08 -31.93
N SER A 203 -7.53 1.05 -31.99
CA SER A 203 -7.63 1.93 -33.15
C SER A 203 -6.46 2.90 -33.31
N SER A 204 -5.52 2.96 -32.35
CA SER A 204 -4.34 3.82 -32.48
C SER A 204 -3.27 3.15 -33.37
N PRO A 205 -2.38 3.93 -34.01
CA PRO A 205 -1.26 3.37 -34.77
C PRO A 205 -0.40 2.38 -33.95
N ARG A 206 -0.16 2.70 -32.66
CA ARG A 206 0.58 1.82 -31.74
C ARG A 206 -0.23 0.57 -31.36
N GLY A 207 -1.54 0.70 -31.17
CA GLY A 207 -2.42 -0.44 -30.92
C GLY A 207 -2.43 -1.42 -32.08
N SER A 208 -2.57 -0.91 -33.31
CA SER A 208 -2.47 -1.73 -34.53
C SER A 208 -1.10 -2.40 -34.66
N ALA A 209 -0.02 -1.65 -34.46
CA ALA A 209 1.34 -2.19 -34.52
C ALA A 209 1.57 -3.31 -33.49
N PHE A 210 1.07 -3.16 -32.26
CA PHE A 210 1.13 -4.21 -31.25
C PHE A 210 0.36 -5.46 -31.67
N LEU A 211 -0.87 -5.31 -32.18
CA LEU A 211 -1.67 -6.44 -32.64
C LEU A 211 -0.99 -7.20 -33.78
N ASP A 212 -0.33 -6.49 -34.69
CA ASP A 212 0.44 -7.11 -35.78
C ASP A 212 1.69 -7.84 -35.28
N ALA A 213 2.42 -7.24 -34.32
CA ALA A 213 3.54 -7.92 -33.65
C ALA A 213 3.08 -9.18 -32.90
N PHE A 214 1.94 -9.10 -32.20
CA PHE A 214 1.38 -10.19 -31.41
C PHE A 214 0.87 -11.37 -32.26
N ARG A 215 0.60 -11.16 -33.54
CA ARG A 215 0.23 -12.22 -34.51
C ARG A 215 1.44 -12.99 -35.04
N ARG A 216 2.66 -12.48 -34.88
CA ARG A 216 3.88 -13.16 -35.35
C ARG A 216 4.14 -14.43 -34.54
N PRO A 217 4.79 -15.46 -35.12
CA PRO A 217 5.13 -16.68 -34.40
C PRO A 217 6.01 -16.46 -33.16
N GLN A 218 6.84 -15.43 -33.19
CA GLN A 218 7.72 -15.04 -32.10
C GLN A 218 7.51 -13.55 -31.80
N LEU A 219 7.20 -13.25 -30.55
CA LEU A 219 7.11 -11.88 -30.05
C LEU A 219 8.43 -11.52 -29.39
N THR A 220 9.32 -10.85 -30.12
CA THR A 220 10.59 -10.36 -29.55
C THR A 220 10.52 -8.89 -29.19
N GLY A 221 11.32 -8.49 -28.20
CA GLY A 221 11.47 -7.09 -27.81
C GLY A 221 12.73 -6.86 -26.99
N VAL A 222 12.74 -5.74 -26.27
CA VAL A 222 13.86 -5.30 -25.43
C VAL A 222 13.35 -5.16 -24.01
N LEU A 223 14.06 -5.72 -23.05
CA LEU A 223 13.90 -5.38 -21.64
C LEU A 223 14.90 -4.30 -21.27
N PHE A 224 14.48 -3.31 -20.49
CA PHE A 224 15.38 -2.25 -20.06
C PHE A 224 15.15 -1.85 -18.60
N ARG A 225 16.17 -1.25 -17.99
CA ARG A 225 16.12 -0.65 -16.65
C ARG A 225 16.42 0.83 -16.73
N THR A 226 15.90 1.58 -15.76
CA THR A 226 16.11 3.03 -15.67
C THR A 226 16.68 3.41 -14.30
N GLN A 227 17.44 4.50 -14.26
CA GLN A 227 17.54 5.33 -13.05
C GLN A 227 16.49 6.43 -13.16
N ALA A 228 15.66 6.56 -12.14
CA ALA A 228 14.47 7.39 -12.15
C ALA A 228 14.55 8.52 -11.12
N PHE A 229 14.07 9.71 -11.51
CA PHE A 229 14.06 10.90 -10.68
C PHE A 229 12.73 11.62 -10.83
N PHE A 230 12.14 12.08 -9.73
CA PHE A 230 10.86 12.80 -9.72
C PHE A 230 11.05 14.22 -9.20
N SER A 231 10.35 15.19 -9.80
CA SER A 231 10.30 16.58 -9.39
C SER A 231 8.87 17.10 -9.45
N ASP A 232 8.43 17.76 -8.39
CA ASP A 232 7.15 18.50 -8.32
C ASP A 232 7.37 20.03 -8.25
N GLY A 233 8.62 20.47 -8.35
CA GLY A 233 9.04 21.87 -8.24
C GLY A 233 9.41 22.32 -6.84
N ALA A 234 8.92 21.65 -5.81
CA ALA A 234 9.32 21.90 -4.43
C ALA A 234 10.49 21.00 -4.02
N ALA A 235 10.43 19.72 -4.40
CA ALA A 235 11.45 18.73 -4.13
C ALA A 235 11.87 18.01 -5.42
N THR A 236 13.06 17.41 -5.39
CA THR A 236 13.50 16.47 -6.43
C THR A 236 14.19 15.29 -5.79
N VAL A 237 13.68 14.10 -6.08
CA VAL A 237 14.03 12.85 -5.39
C VAL A 237 14.38 11.75 -6.38
N ALA A 238 15.27 10.85 -6.01
CA ALA A 238 15.54 9.63 -6.73
C ALA A 238 14.51 8.55 -6.37
N LEU A 239 14.17 7.73 -7.36
CA LEU A 239 13.21 6.65 -7.23
C LEU A 239 13.88 5.29 -7.43
N PHE A 240 13.38 4.30 -6.69
CA PHE A 240 13.62 2.89 -6.93
C PHE A 240 12.27 2.19 -6.98
N ARG A 241 11.97 1.38 -8.01
CA ARG A 241 10.64 0.77 -8.20
C ARG A 241 9.47 1.77 -8.03
N GLY A 242 9.62 2.99 -8.54
CA GLY A 242 8.60 4.04 -8.46
C GLY A 242 8.35 4.66 -7.08
N HIS A 243 9.11 4.32 -6.03
CA HIS A 243 9.02 4.97 -4.71
C HIS A 243 10.32 5.69 -4.34
N VAL A 244 10.21 6.69 -3.47
CA VAL A 244 11.36 7.50 -3.03
C VAL A 244 12.39 6.64 -2.31
N VAL A 245 13.66 6.79 -2.69
CA VAL A 245 14.76 6.08 -2.02
C VAL A 245 14.96 6.58 -0.59
N ARG A 246 15.40 5.70 0.31
CA ARG A 246 15.48 6.00 1.75
C ARG A 246 16.32 7.25 2.08
N ASP A 247 17.41 7.48 1.35
CA ASP A 247 18.33 8.60 1.63
C ASP A 247 17.72 9.96 1.27
N ASP A 248 16.69 9.99 0.41
CA ASP A 248 15.95 11.19 0.04
C ASP A 248 14.71 11.40 0.91
N LEU A 249 14.38 10.45 1.81
CA LEU A 249 13.31 10.60 2.79
C LEU A 249 13.85 11.25 4.08
N PRO A 250 13.07 12.13 4.73
CA PRO A 250 13.40 12.62 6.06
C PRO A 250 13.68 11.47 7.04
N PRO A 251 14.58 11.67 8.02
CA PRO A 251 14.76 10.72 9.11
C PRO A 251 13.42 10.38 9.76
N LEU A 252 13.26 9.11 10.14
CA LEU A 252 12.08 8.67 10.85
C LEU A 252 11.95 9.46 12.16
N SER A 253 10.83 10.17 12.31
CA SER A 253 10.56 11.02 13.46
C SER A 253 9.08 10.98 13.82
N SER A 254 8.75 11.42 15.04
CA SER A 254 7.36 11.57 15.48
C SER A 254 6.56 12.45 14.51
N GLN A 255 7.16 13.54 14.02
CA GLN A 255 6.52 14.47 13.09
C GLN A 255 6.30 13.84 11.70
N ALA A 256 7.33 13.19 11.13
CA ALA A 256 7.20 12.55 9.83
C ALA A 256 6.13 11.44 9.83
N LEU A 257 6.05 10.66 10.91
CA LEU A 257 5.02 9.64 11.09
C LEU A 257 3.62 10.24 11.23
N LEU A 258 3.48 11.40 11.88
CA LEU A 258 2.20 12.12 11.95
C LEU A 258 1.77 12.62 10.57
N GLU A 259 2.68 13.18 9.79
CA GLU A 259 2.38 13.65 8.42
C GLU A 259 1.99 12.51 7.49
N ALA A 260 2.69 11.37 7.57
CA ALA A 260 2.29 10.16 6.85
C ALA A 260 0.90 9.66 7.29
N SER A 261 0.60 9.73 8.59
CA SER A 261 -0.71 9.38 9.14
C SER A 261 -1.82 10.32 8.67
N ARG A 262 -1.55 11.63 8.59
CA ARG A 262 -2.49 12.63 8.04
C ARG A 262 -2.83 12.34 6.58
N ARG A 263 -1.84 12.06 5.73
CA ARG A 263 -2.07 11.67 4.33
C ARG A 263 -2.94 10.41 4.20
N ALA A 264 -2.75 9.44 5.11
CA ALA A 264 -3.59 8.24 5.17
C ALA A 264 -5.04 8.56 5.56
N GLY A 265 -5.23 9.45 6.54
CA GLY A 265 -6.53 9.98 6.93
C GLY A 265 -7.23 10.71 5.78
N ASP A 266 -6.51 11.59 5.09
CA ASP A 266 -7.03 12.32 3.93
C ASP A 266 -7.49 11.38 2.82
N TYR A 267 -6.73 10.30 2.55
CA TYR A 267 -7.15 9.24 1.63
C TYR A 267 -8.48 8.62 2.08
N LEU A 268 -8.58 8.20 3.34
CA LEU A 268 -9.79 7.54 3.86
C LEU A 268 -11.01 8.47 3.88
N VAL A 269 -10.81 9.77 4.12
CA VAL A 269 -11.89 10.78 4.01
C VAL A 269 -12.41 10.90 2.58
N ARG A 270 -11.53 10.83 1.58
CA ARG A 270 -11.95 10.79 0.16
C ARG A 270 -12.57 9.45 -0.24
N ALA A 271 -12.13 8.36 0.40
CA ALA A 271 -12.56 7.01 0.10
C ALA A 271 -13.88 6.63 0.77
N ILE A 272 -14.52 7.49 1.58
CA ILE A 272 -15.80 7.18 2.23
C ILE A 272 -16.93 8.03 1.63
N ASP A 273 -18.01 7.38 1.22
CA ASP A 273 -19.17 8.04 0.66
C ASP A 273 -20.06 8.71 1.72
N ASP A 274 -21.09 9.43 1.26
CA ASP A 274 -22.07 10.11 2.12
C ASP A 274 -22.93 9.14 2.95
N GLN A 275 -23.01 7.87 2.54
CA GLN A 275 -23.71 6.80 3.26
C GLN A 275 -22.80 6.07 4.26
N GLY A 276 -21.56 6.53 4.40
CA GLY A 276 -20.53 5.98 5.27
C GLY A 276 -19.86 4.71 4.74
N ARG A 277 -20.12 4.29 3.51
CA ARG A 277 -19.47 3.12 2.91
C ARG A 277 -18.13 3.52 2.29
N PHE A 278 -17.07 2.82 2.64
CA PHE A 278 -15.78 3.00 1.99
C PHE A 278 -15.72 2.39 0.58
N ASP A 279 -14.96 3.02 -0.32
CA ASP A 279 -14.35 2.43 -1.51
C ASP A 279 -13.42 1.30 -1.07
N TYR A 280 -13.96 0.09 -1.00
CA TYR A 280 -13.31 -1.04 -0.33
C TYR A 280 -11.96 -1.42 -0.95
N LEU A 281 -11.92 -1.50 -2.28
CA LEU A 281 -10.74 -1.86 -3.06
C LEU A 281 -10.61 -0.90 -4.23
N LEU A 282 -9.51 -0.17 -4.25
CA LEU A 282 -9.07 0.60 -5.40
C LEU A 282 -8.01 -0.22 -6.15
N ALA A 283 -8.30 -0.57 -7.40
CA ALA A 283 -7.43 -1.35 -8.27
C ALA A 283 -7.39 -0.72 -9.66
N ALA A 284 -6.32 -0.97 -10.41
CA ALA A 284 -6.25 -0.51 -11.78
C ALA A 284 -7.27 -1.29 -12.66
N PRO A 285 -7.81 -0.69 -13.73
CA PRO A 285 -8.92 -1.27 -14.47
C PRO A 285 -8.58 -2.63 -15.14
N GLN A 286 -9.08 -3.74 -14.61
CA GLN A 286 -8.82 -5.10 -15.13
C GLN A 286 -9.86 -5.55 -16.17
N GLY A 287 -9.80 -5.01 -17.38
CA GLY A 287 -10.62 -5.45 -18.53
C GLY A 287 -12.15 -5.64 -18.29
N PRO A 288 -12.88 -6.30 -19.21
CA PRO A 288 -14.31 -6.61 -19.08
C PRO A 288 -14.63 -7.77 -18.12
N SER A 289 -13.62 -8.39 -17.51
CA SER A 289 -13.76 -9.52 -16.58
C SER A 289 -13.52 -9.10 -15.12
N GLY A 290 -13.35 -7.80 -14.90
CA GLY A 290 -13.14 -7.20 -13.59
C GLY A 290 -14.45 -7.08 -12.82
N ASP A 291 -15.04 -8.22 -12.45
CA ASP A 291 -16.04 -8.26 -11.37
C ASP A 291 -15.31 -7.97 -10.05
N ALA A 292 -14.95 -6.70 -9.83
CA ALA A 292 -14.49 -6.17 -8.56
C ALA A 292 -15.66 -5.57 -7.75
N ALA A 293 -16.87 -6.11 -7.96
CA ALA A 293 -18.08 -5.69 -7.27
C ALA A 293 -18.78 -6.94 -6.69
N ASP A 294 -18.38 -7.35 -5.48
CA ASP A 294 -19.35 -7.78 -4.43
C ASP A 294 -18.74 -8.16 -3.06
N ASP A 295 -17.42 -8.29 -2.89
CA ASP A 295 -16.83 -8.72 -1.61
C ASP A 295 -16.55 -7.56 -0.62
N TYR A 296 -17.56 -6.75 -0.31
CA TYR A 296 -17.44 -5.83 0.83
C TYR A 296 -17.18 -6.61 2.12
N ASN A 297 -16.41 -6.02 3.05
CA ASN A 297 -16.08 -6.67 4.31
C ASN A 297 -16.25 -5.71 5.49
N ILE A 298 -17.33 -5.90 6.24
CA ILE A 298 -17.75 -5.06 7.36
C ILE A 298 -16.79 -5.14 8.55
N LEU A 299 -16.04 -6.23 8.69
CA LEU A 299 -14.97 -6.34 9.69
C LEU A 299 -13.84 -5.36 9.37
N ARG A 300 -13.39 -5.30 8.11
CA ARG A 300 -12.35 -4.35 7.67
C ARG A 300 -12.86 -2.91 7.72
N HIS A 301 -14.14 -2.69 7.45
CA HIS A 301 -14.79 -1.40 7.67
C HIS A 301 -14.64 -0.96 9.13
N ALA A 302 -15.03 -1.81 10.09
CA ALA A 302 -14.94 -1.48 11.51
C ALA A 302 -13.51 -1.19 11.95
N GLY A 303 -12.54 -1.97 11.47
CA GLY A 303 -11.12 -1.69 11.69
C GLY A 303 -10.66 -0.34 11.12
N THR A 304 -11.13 0.03 9.92
CA THR A 304 -10.80 1.32 9.29
C THR A 304 -11.40 2.51 10.04
N VAL A 305 -12.62 2.35 10.58
CA VAL A 305 -13.23 3.34 11.49
C VAL A 305 -12.38 3.49 12.75
N TYR A 306 -11.91 2.38 13.34
CA TYR A 306 -11.03 2.41 14.49
C TYR A 306 -9.74 3.22 14.22
N SER A 307 -9.06 2.99 13.10
CA SER A 307 -7.81 3.70 12.80
C SER A 307 -8.01 5.20 12.52
N LEU A 308 -9.15 5.60 11.93
CA LEU A 308 -9.51 7.02 11.81
C LEU A 308 -9.68 7.68 13.18
N LEU A 309 -10.28 6.98 14.14
CA LEU A 309 -10.43 7.49 15.51
C LEU A 309 -9.11 7.54 16.27
N GLU A 310 -8.16 6.62 16.01
CA GLU A 310 -6.78 6.73 16.51
C GLU A 310 -6.09 8.00 15.97
N LEU A 311 -6.28 8.30 14.68
CA LEU A 311 -5.73 9.52 14.08
C LEU A 311 -6.38 10.79 14.66
N HIS A 312 -7.71 10.81 14.79
CA HIS A 312 -8.39 11.94 15.42
C HIS A 312 -7.93 12.14 16.86
N GLU A 313 -7.68 11.09 17.62
CA GLU A 313 -7.12 11.24 18.96
C GLU A 313 -5.75 11.95 18.94
N ALA A 314 -4.88 11.55 18.01
CA ALA A 314 -3.53 12.04 17.90
C ALA A 314 -3.43 13.48 17.36
N ASP A 315 -4.39 13.91 16.55
CA ASP A 315 -4.28 15.14 15.76
C ASP A 315 -5.52 16.07 15.76
N ARG A 316 -6.65 15.60 16.29
CA ARG A 316 -7.89 16.37 16.51
C ARG A 316 -8.45 17.08 15.27
N GLN A 317 -8.32 16.45 14.10
CA GLN A 317 -8.93 16.96 12.88
C GLN A 317 -10.42 16.60 12.79
N GLU A 318 -11.27 17.60 12.61
CA GLU A 318 -12.72 17.43 12.48
C GLU A 318 -13.15 16.62 11.24
N PRO A 319 -12.57 16.80 10.04
CA PRO A 319 -12.92 15.99 8.87
C PRO A 319 -12.69 14.48 9.09
N ILE A 320 -11.65 14.13 9.85
CA ILE A 320 -11.33 12.74 10.22
C ILE A 320 -12.41 12.17 11.15
N LEU A 321 -12.82 12.91 12.18
CA LEU A 321 -13.89 12.49 13.09
C LEU A 321 -15.21 12.34 12.34
N ALA A 322 -15.57 13.31 11.51
CA ALA A 322 -16.79 13.27 10.71
C ALA A 322 -16.83 12.05 9.78
N ALA A 323 -15.69 11.69 9.16
CA ALA A 323 -15.58 10.47 8.35
C ALA A 323 -15.75 9.20 9.19
N ALA A 324 -15.09 9.12 10.35
CA ALA A 324 -15.24 7.99 11.26
C ALA A 324 -16.71 7.82 11.71
N GLU A 325 -17.41 8.90 12.02
CA GLU A 325 -18.80 8.88 12.46
C GLU A 325 -19.78 8.47 11.36
N ARG A 326 -19.55 8.89 10.11
CA ARG A 326 -20.29 8.34 8.96
C ARG A 326 -20.07 6.84 8.83
N GLY A 327 -18.83 6.37 9.00
CA GLY A 327 -18.50 4.95 9.05
C GLY A 327 -19.24 4.22 10.16
N ILE A 328 -19.28 4.76 11.38
CA ILE A 328 -20.06 4.18 12.49
C ILE A 328 -21.54 4.06 12.12
N VAL A 329 -22.14 5.10 11.53
CA VAL A 329 -23.55 5.04 11.08
C VAL A 329 -23.77 3.91 10.08
N HIS A 330 -22.85 3.72 9.12
CA HIS A 330 -22.92 2.60 8.19
C HIS A 330 -22.78 1.25 8.89
N LEU A 331 -21.77 1.10 9.76
CA LEU A 331 -21.53 -0.11 10.54
C LEU A 331 -22.76 -0.54 11.35
N LEU A 332 -23.44 0.41 11.99
CA LEU A 332 -24.61 0.13 12.82
C LEU A 332 -25.82 -0.39 12.02
N LYS A 333 -25.89 -0.15 10.71
CA LYS A 333 -26.92 -0.75 9.83
C LYS A 333 -26.82 -2.28 9.76
N HIS A 334 -25.65 -2.85 10.10
CA HIS A 334 -25.41 -4.30 10.09
C HIS A 334 -25.72 -4.99 11.43
N VAL A 335 -26.14 -4.24 12.46
CA VAL A 335 -26.53 -4.83 13.74
C VAL A 335 -27.90 -5.51 13.58
N ALA A 336 -27.92 -6.83 13.74
CA ALA A 336 -29.13 -7.64 13.64
C ALA A 336 -29.35 -8.50 14.90
N SER A 337 -30.53 -9.12 14.98
CA SER A 337 -30.83 -10.13 16.00
C SER A 337 -29.84 -11.29 15.90
N ALA A 338 -29.25 -11.69 17.03
CA ALA A 338 -28.45 -12.90 17.07
C ALA A 338 -29.34 -14.15 16.96
N PRO A 339 -28.81 -15.27 16.45
CA PRO A 339 -29.48 -16.57 16.53
C PRO A 339 -29.91 -16.90 17.97
N GLY A 340 -31.11 -17.46 18.15
CA GLY A 340 -31.68 -17.80 19.46
C GLY A 340 -32.72 -16.81 20.00
N GLY A 341 -32.85 -15.62 19.40
CA GLY A 341 -34.00 -14.72 19.65
C GLY A 341 -33.95 -13.88 20.94
N ASP A 342 -32.88 -13.95 21.73
CA ASP A 342 -32.68 -13.05 22.88
C ASP A 342 -32.37 -11.62 22.40
N GLU A 343 -33.28 -10.68 22.65
CA GLU A 343 -33.10 -9.28 22.23
C GLU A 343 -31.92 -8.57 22.91
N ALA A 344 -31.45 -9.08 24.06
CA ALA A 344 -30.28 -8.58 24.77
C ALA A 344 -28.96 -8.98 24.08
N VAL A 345 -29.02 -9.82 23.04
CA VAL A 345 -27.88 -10.29 22.25
C VAL A 345 -28.07 -9.90 20.79
N ARG A 346 -27.10 -9.16 20.25
CA ARG A 346 -27.10 -8.72 18.85
C ARG A 346 -25.74 -9.05 18.24
N CYS A 347 -25.70 -9.15 16.92
CA CYS A 347 -24.45 -9.33 16.20
C CYS A 347 -24.41 -8.51 14.90
N ILE A 348 -23.20 -8.22 14.44
CA ILE A 348 -22.94 -7.68 13.10
C ILE A 348 -23.10 -8.81 12.08
N VAL A 349 -23.97 -8.61 11.10
CA VAL A 349 -24.30 -9.58 10.04
C VAL A 349 -23.95 -9.03 8.66
N GLU A 350 -23.24 -9.83 7.88
CA GLU A 350 -22.88 -9.55 6.48
C GLU A 350 -23.08 -10.82 5.67
N GLY A 351 -23.83 -10.74 4.56
CA GLY A 351 -24.08 -11.90 3.69
C GLY A 351 -24.71 -13.09 4.42
N GLY A 352 -25.56 -12.85 5.42
CA GLY A 352 -26.17 -13.90 6.24
C GLY A 352 -25.23 -14.56 7.26
N VAL A 353 -24.04 -13.99 7.50
CA VAL A 353 -23.04 -14.55 8.40
C VAL A 353 -22.64 -13.53 9.47
N ALA A 354 -22.59 -13.96 10.72
CA ALA A 354 -22.00 -13.21 11.83
C ALA A 354 -20.60 -13.76 12.15
N LYS A 355 -19.60 -12.88 12.13
CA LYS A 355 -18.18 -13.22 12.33
C LYS A 355 -17.71 -12.70 13.69
N LEU A 356 -16.99 -13.53 14.47
CA LEU A 356 -16.44 -13.14 15.77
C LEU A 356 -15.60 -11.86 15.67
N GLY A 357 -14.68 -11.81 14.72
CA GLY A 357 -13.84 -10.65 14.49
C GLY A 357 -14.60 -9.39 14.06
N GLY A 358 -15.66 -9.53 13.27
CA GLY A 358 -16.47 -8.38 12.82
C GLY A 358 -17.20 -7.71 13.97
N ASN A 359 -17.70 -8.52 14.91
CA ASN A 359 -18.32 -8.03 16.14
C ASN A 359 -17.29 -7.43 17.10
N ALA A 360 -16.13 -8.07 17.22
CA ALA A 360 -15.04 -7.59 18.05
C ALA A 360 -14.53 -6.22 17.58
N LEU A 361 -14.22 -6.07 16.30
CA LEU A 361 -13.73 -4.80 15.75
C LEU A 361 -14.79 -3.69 15.78
N ALA A 362 -16.07 -4.03 15.66
CA ALA A 362 -17.14 -3.06 15.89
C ALA A 362 -17.11 -2.52 17.33
N VAL A 363 -16.97 -3.39 18.33
CA VAL A 363 -16.83 -2.96 19.73
C VAL A 363 -15.54 -2.15 19.95
N VAL A 364 -14.42 -2.53 19.35
CA VAL A 364 -13.16 -1.78 19.43
C VAL A 364 -13.33 -0.36 18.85
N ALA A 365 -13.95 -0.22 17.69
CA ALA A 365 -14.21 1.09 17.07
C ALA A 365 -15.16 1.96 17.91
N LEU A 366 -16.27 1.39 18.41
CA LEU A 366 -17.23 2.11 19.24
C LEU A 366 -16.64 2.52 20.61
N ALA A 367 -15.81 1.67 21.20
CA ALA A 367 -15.11 1.98 22.45
C ALA A 367 -14.07 3.09 22.25
N GLN A 368 -13.34 3.06 21.12
CA GLN A 368 -12.44 4.13 20.74
C GLN A 368 -13.20 5.44 20.50
N HIS A 369 -14.36 5.41 19.85
CA HIS A 369 -15.23 6.59 19.65
C HIS A 369 -15.66 7.20 20.99
N ALA A 370 -16.15 6.37 21.91
CA ALA A 370 -16.54 6.80 23.26
C ALA A 370 -15.36 7.44 24.01
N ARG A 371 -14.15 6.90 23.83
CA ARG A 371 -12.94 7.42 24.46
C ARG A 371 -12.50 8.78 23.90
N VAL A 372 -12.53 8.96 22.58
CA VAL A 372 -12.03 10.19 21.95
C VAL A 372 -13.02 11.35 22.00
N THR A 373 -14.33 11.05 22.03
CA THR A 373 -15.42 12.04 22.06
C THR A 373 -16.04 12.24 23.44
N GLY A 374 -15.86 11.29 24.36
CA GLY A 374 -16.56 11.25 25.65
C GLY A 374 -18.03 10.81 25.56
N ARG A 375 -18.57 10.56 24.35
CA ARG A 375 -19.96 10.18 24.15
C ARG A 375 -20.22 8.71 24.51
N ARG A 376 -21.42 8.42 25.01
CA ARG A 376 -21.81 7.08 25.48
C ARG A 376 -22.98 6.49 24.70
N ASP A 377 -23.28 7.07 23.53
CA ASP A 377 -24.45 6.77 22.70
C ASP A 377 -24.51 5.31 22.23
N HIS A 378 -23.37 4.63 22.18
CA HIS A 378 -23.24 3.26 21.65
C HIS A 378 -22.97 2.20 22.72
N VAL A 379 -23.00 2.55 24.01
CA VAL A 379 -22.69 1.60 25.11
C VAL A 379 -23.61 0.38 25.09
N GLU A 380 -24.92 0.58 24.88
CA GLU A 380 -25.85 -0.54 24.83
C GLU A 380 -25.60 -1.45 23.62
N THR A 381 -25.27 -0.89 22.45
CA THR A 381 -24.85 -1.69 21.28
C THR A 381 -23.61 -2.52 21.64
N MET A 382 -22.58 -1.91 22.24
CA MET A 382 -21.37 -2.63 22.63
C MET A 382 -21.66 -3.76 23.62
N ARG A 383 -22.55 -3.55 24.61
CA ARG A 383 -22.99 -4.61 25.53
C ARG A 383 -23.61 -5.79 24.79
N ARG A 384 -24.52 -5.53 23.84
CA ARG A 384 -25.21 -6.59 23.08
C ARG A 384 -24.25 -7.40 22.21
N LEU A 385 -23.30 -6.74 21.56
CA LEU A 385 -22.23 -7.40 20.80
C LEU A 385 -21.27 -8.16 21.74
N GLY A 386 -20.95 -7.60 22.91
CA GLY A 386 -20.15 -8.23 23.96
C GLY A 386 -20.78 -9.52 24.49
N ARG A 387 -22.08 -9.51 24.80
CA ARG A 387 -22.83 -10.71 25.22
C ARG A 387 -22.78 -11.79 24.15
N TRP A 388 -22.92 -11.40 22.88
CA TRP A 388 -22.80 -12.36 21.77
C TRP A 388 -21.41 -13.00 21.74
N MET A 389 -20.32 -12.23 21.85
CA MET A 389 -18.96 -12.78 21.91
C MET A 389 -18.76 -13.74 23.09
N VAL A 390 -19.23 -13.38 24.29
CA VAL A 390 -19.17 -14.23 25.48
C VAL A 390 -19.96 -15.53 25.29
N SER A 391 -21.11 -15.49 24.60
CA SER A 391 -21.91 -16.69 24.32
C SER A 391 -21.22 -17.72 23.39
N LEU A 392 -20.20 -17.28 22.66
CA LEU A 392 -19.37 -18.12 21.80
C LEU A 392 -18.14 -18.68 22.51
N GLN A 393 -17.92 -18.33 23.79
CA GLN A 393 -16.80 -18.82 24.58
C GLN A 393 -17.21 -20.03 25.43
N ASP A 394 -16.43 -21.10 25.36
CA ASP A 394 -16.57 -22.28 26.22
C ASP A 394 -16.04 -21.99 27.64
N ALA A 395 -16.38 -22.86 28.59
CA ALA A 395 -16.01 -22.70 30.00
C ALA A 395 -14.49 -22.62 30.23
N ASP A 396 -13.70 -23.27 29.37
CA ASP A 396 -12.22 -23.31 29.40
C ASP A 396 -11.57 -22.06 28.76
N GLY A 397 -12.37 -21.14 28.21
CA GLY A 397 -11.92 -19.91 27.57
C GLY A 397 -11.80 -19.97 26.05
N ARG A 398 -11.98 -21.14 25.43
CA ARG A 398 -11.96 -21.26 23.96
C ARG A 398 -13.12 -20.50 23.33
N PHE A 399 -12.85 -19.64 22.34
CA PHE A 399 -13.91 -19.18 21.44
C PHE A 399 -14.23 -20.29 20.44
N ARG A 400 -15.31 -21.04 20.65
CA ARG A 400 -15.63 -22.26 19.85
C ARG A 400 -15.97 -21.94 18.40
N MET A 401 -16.74 -20.88 18.17
CA MET A 401 -17.26 -20.51 16.85
C MET A 401 -16.70 -19.16 16.43
N HIS A 402 -16.02 -19.11 15.28
CA HIS A 402 -15.49 -17.86 14.74
C HIS A 402 -16.43 -17.24 13.70
N SER A 403 -17.37 -18.00 13.16
CA SER A 403 -18.33 -17.56 12.16
C SER A 403 -19.56 -18.45 12.15
N MET A 404 -20.75 -17.86 12.19
CA MET A 404 -22.04 -18.57 12.20
C MET A 404 -23.04 -18.00 11.20
N THR A 405 -23.94 -18.85 10.69
CA THR A 405 -25.06 -18.41 9.85
C THR A 405 -26.14 -17.73 10.68
N VAL A 406 -26.84 -16.77 10.08
CA VAL A 406 -27.96 -16.05 10.68
C VAL A 406 -29.15 -16.15 9.72
N PRO A 407 -30.35 -16.58 10.19
CA PRO A 407 -30.75 -16.76 11.59
C PRO A 407 -30.48 -18.15 12.21
N GLU A 408 -29.99 -19.15 11.48
CA GLU A 408 -30.00 -20.55 11.95
C GLU A 408 -28.98 -20.85 13.06
N GLY A 409 -27.97 -20.00 13.26
CA GLY A 409 -26.94 -20.19 14.29
C GLY A 409 -26.02 -21.37 14.04
N ARG A 410 -25.87 -21.82 12.78
CA ARG A 410 -25.00 -22.94 12.43
C ARG A 410 -23.56 -22.47 12.34
N ASP A 411 -22.63 -23.23 12.92
CA ASP A 411 -21.21 -23.00 12.71
C ASP A 411 -20.86 -23.19 11.23
N THR A 412 -20.15 -22.24 10.65
CA THR A 412 -19.65 -22.32 9.27
C THR A 412 -18.38 -23.19 9.16
N GLY A 413 -17.76 -23.56 10.28
CA GLY A 413 -16.51 -24.31 10.35
C GLY A 413 -15.26 -23.46 10.08
N PHE A 414 -15.42 -22.18 9.74
CA PHE A 414 -14.30 -21.26 9.54
C PHE A 414 -13.60 -20.97 10.86
N GLN A 415 -12.27 -21.04 10.88
CA GLN A 415 -11.42 -20.78 12.04
C GLN A 415 -10.35 -19.74 11.69
N SER A 416 -10.56 -18.49 12.11
CA SER A 416 -9.55 -17.43 12.05
C SER A 416 -8.46 -17.58 13.12
N GLN A 417 -7.21 -17.31 12.73
CA GLN A 417 -6.08 -17.23 13.66
C GLN A 417 -6.12 -15.95 14.53
N TYR A 418 -6.90 -14.94 14.14
CA TYR A 418 -6.88 -13.58 14.70
C TYR A 418 -8.14 -13.20 15.48
N TYR A 419 -9.30 -13.79 15.15
CA TYR A 419 -10.59 -13.41 15.76
C TYR A 419 -10.62 -13.58 17.30
N PRO A 420 -9.99 -14.61 17.89
CA PRO A 420 -9.88 -14.69 19.35
C PRO A 420 -9.13 -13.51 19.96
N GLY A 421 -8.01 -13.08 19.37
CA GLY A 421 -7.25 -11.91 19.83
C GLY A 421 -8.07 -10.62 19.73
N GLU A 422 -8.78 -10.43 18.62
CA GLU A 422 -9.71 -9.30 18.43
C GLU A 422 -10.81 -9.31 19.50
N ALA A 423 -11.43 -10.45 19.78
CA ALA A 423 -12.49 -10.59 20.78
C ALA A 423 -12.01 -10.28 22.20
N ILE A 424 -10.81 -10.76 22.57
CA ILE A 424 -10.21 -10.44 23.88
C ILE A 424 -9.99 -8.93 24.00
N LEU A 425 -9.42 -8.29 22.98
CA LEU A 425 -9.22 -6.84 22.96
C LEU A 425 -10.56 -6.09 23.07
N ALA A 426 -11.57 -6.51 22.32
CA ALA A 426 -12.89 -5.91 22.34
C ALA A 426 -13.54 -5.97 23.73
N LEU A 427 -13.45 -7.10 24.42
CA LEU A 427 -13.98 -7.28 25.77
C LEU A 427 -13.24 -6.41 26.80
N LEU A 428 -11.92 -6.27 26.67
CA LEU A 428 -11.13 -5.34 27.52
C LEU A 428 -11.55 -3.89 27.30
N ARG A 429 -11.72 -3.47 26.04
CA ARG A 429 -12.14 -2.12 25.69
C ARG A 429 -13.57 -1.82 26.08
N LEU A 430 -14.47 -2.79 25.97
CA LEU A 430 -15.82 -2.69 26.53
C LEU A 430 -15.78 -2.53 28.04
N ASN A 431 -14.97 -3.34 28.75
CA ASN A 431 -14.83 -3.22 30.20
C ASN A 431 -14.28 -1.85 30.64
N ALA A 432 -13.41 -1.22 29.83
CA ALA A 432 -12.93 0.13 30.12
C ALA A 432 -14.04 1.20 30.00
N VAL A 433 -15.02 1.00 29.11
CA VAL A 433 -16.15 1.92 28.93
C VAL A 433 -17.29 1.63 29.91
N ASP A 434 -17.58 0.35 30.14
CA ASP A 434 -18.67 -0.16 30.96
C ASP A 434 -18.19 -1.37 31.79
N PRO A 435 -17.59 -1.11 32.97
CA PRO A 435 -16.97 -2.16 33.77
C PRO A 435 -17.97 -3.23 34.22
N ALA A 436 -17.67 -4.49 33.90
CA ALA A 436 -18.42 -5.63 34.42
C ALA A 436 -17.51 -6.87 34.47
N PRO A 437 -17.57 -7.70 35.54
CA PRO A 437 -16.72 -8.88 35.67
C PRO A 437 -16.77 -9.82 34.47
N VAL A 438 -17.96 -10.00 33.87
CA VAL A 438 -18.18 -10.88 32.72
C VAL A 438 -17.26 -10.56 31.53
N TRP A 439 -16.98 -9.28 31.26
CA TRP A 439 -16.11 -8.88 30.14
C TRP A 439 -14.65 -9.23 30.41
N LEU A 440 -14.17 -8.84 31.59
CA LEU A 440 -12.78 -9.03 31.98
C LEU A 440 -12.44 -10.51 32.22
N ASP A 441 -13.37 -11.27 32.81
CA ASP A 441 -13.23 -12.72 33.03
C ASP A 441 -13.16 -13.47 31.70
N ALA A 442 -14.02 -13.12 30.73
CA ALA A 442 -14.01 -13.74 29.40
C ALA A 442 -12.73 -13.41 28.64
N ALA A 443 -12.26 -12.16 28.70
CA ALA A 443 -10.99 -11.75 28.10
C ALA A 443 -9.80 -12.53 28.70
N GLU A 444 -9.73 -12.66 30.03
CA GLU A 444 -8.66 -13.39 30.70
C GLU A 444 -8.65 -14.87 30.33
N LYS A 445 -9.82 -15.53 30.40
CA LYS A 445 -9.95 -16.95 30.02
C LYS A 445 -9.54 -17.19 28.57
N GLY A 446 -9.97 -16.32 27.67
CA GLY A 446 -9.59 -16.36 26.25
C GLY A 446 -8.08 -16.26 26.07
N ALA A 447 -7.45 -15.26 26.69
CA ALA A 447 -5.99 -15.09 26.62
C ALA A 447 -5.24 -16.31 27.17
N ARG A 448 -5.65 -16.83 28.33
CA ARG A 448 -5.05 -18.05 28.91
C ARG A 448 -5.16 -19.23 27.96
N TRP A 449 -6.34 -19.48 27.39
CA TRP A 449 -6.55 -20.60 26.46
C TRP A 449 -5.66 -20.50 25.21
N LEU A 450 -5.54 -19.30 24.61
CA LEU A 450 -4.64 -19.12 23.47
C LEU A 450 -3.19 -19.44 23.84
N ILE A 451 -2.75 -19.05 25.03
CA ILE A 451 -1.36 -19.26 25.46
C ILE A 451 -1.08 -20.72 25.84
N THR A 452 -1.97 -21.34 26.63
CA THR A 452 -1.73 -22.66 27.25
C THR A 452 -2.27 -23.83 26.46
N VAL A 453 -3.11 -23.58 25.45
CA VAL A 453 -3.68 -24.62 24.58
C VAL A 453 -3.32 -24.38 23.13
N ARG A 454 -3.73 -23.25 22.52
CA ARG A 454 -3.48 -22.98 21.09
C ARG A 454 -1.98 -22.93 20.78
N ASP A 455 -1.21 -22.22 21.60
CA ASP A 455 0.19 -21.88 21.31
C ASP A 455 1.22 -22.69 22.10
N ALA A 456 0.77 -23.51 23.06
CA ALA A 456 1.65 -24.15 24.04
C ALA A 456 2.70 -25.07 23.42
N GLN A 457 2.35 -25.78 22.34
CA GLN A 457 3.22 -26.75 21.67
C GLN A 457 3.54 -26.36 20.22
N VAL A 458 3.24 -25.13 19.83
CA VAL A 458 3.56 -24.63 18.48
C VAL A 458 5.02 -24.21 18.47
N ALA A 459 5.81 -24.69 17.51
CA ALA A 459 7.20 -24.27 17.36
C ALA A 459 7.28 -22.78 16.97
N ASP A 460 8.31 -22.07 17.43
CA ASP A 460 8.46 -20.61 17.25
C ASP A 460 8.37 -20.17 15.78
N ASN A 461 8.95 -20.92 14.83
CA ASN A 461 8.87 -20.60 13.39
C ASN A 461 7.51 -20.86 12.74
N ARG A 462 6.56 -21.49 13.46
CA ARG A 462 5.18 -21.74 13.03
C ARG A 462 4.16 -21.02 13.90
N LEU A 463 4.61 -20.28 14.92
CA LEU A 463 3.73 -19.54 15.80
C LEU A 463 3.07 -18.40 15.01
N ASN A 464 1.77 -18.25 15.17
CA ASN A 464 1.05 -17.17 14.51
C ASN A 464 1.48 -15.82 15.08
N HIS A 465 1.78 -14.86 14.22
CA HIS A 465 2.13 -13.50 14.63
C HIS A 465 0.86 -12.71 14.96
N ASP A 466 0.15 -13.14 16.00
CA ASP A 466 -1.14 -12.60 16.42
C ASP A 466 -0.99 -11.22 17.09
N HIS A 467 -0.96 -10.18 16.27
CA HIS A 467 -0.82 -8.79 16.71
C HIS A 467 -2.01 -8.29 17.55
N TRP A 468 -3.21 -8.79 17.31
CA TRP A 468 -4.38 -8.48 18.13
C TRP A 468 -4.25 -9.06 19.54
N LEU A 469 -3.72 -10.27 19.66
CA LEU A 469 -3.36 -10.82 20.97
C LEU A 469 -2.28 -9.97 21.66
N LEU A 470 -1.29 -9.43 20.94
CA LEU A 470 -0.31 -8.51 21.54
C LEU A 470 -0.94 -7.21 22.08
N TYR A 471 -1.90 -6.61 21.36
CA TYR A 471 -2.71 -5.50 21.89
C TYR A 471 -3.42 -5.90 23.18
N ALA A 472 -4.13 -7.03 23.13
CA ALA A 472 -4.90 -7.55 24.26
C ALA A 472 -4.02 -7.84 25.48
N LEU A 473 -2.87 -8.47 25.32
CA LEU A 473 -1.96 -8.79 26.44
C LEU A 473 -1.34 -7.54 27.05
N ASN A 474 -1.00 -6.53 26.24
CA ASN A 474 -0.52 -5.25 26.76
C ASN A 474 -1.56 -4.54 27.65
N GLU A 475 -2.85 -4.66 27.33
CA GLU A 475 -3.94 -4.08 28.14
C GLU A 475 -4.32 -4.95 29.33
N LEU A 476 -4.48 -6.26 29.11
CA LEU A 476 -4.88 -7.21 30.13
C LEU A 476 -3.89 -7.22 31.30
N TYR A 477 -2.57 -7.25 31.02
CA TYR A 477 -1.56 -7.28 32.07
C TYR A 477 -1.63 -6.05 33.00
N ARG A 478 -2.07 -4.89 32.50
CA ARG A 478 -2.22 -3.66 33.30
C ARG A 478 -3.37 -3.73 34.29
N ILE A 479 -4.39 -4.54 33.99
CA ILE A 479 -5.61 -4.68 34.77
C ILE A 479 -5.54 -5.93 35.66
N ARG A 480 -5.07 -7.06 35.12
CA ARG A 480 -4.86 -8.35 35.80
C ARG A 480 -3.47 -8.86 35.48
N ARG A 481 -2.53 -8.58 36.38
CA ARG A 481 -1.13 -9.01 36.24
C ARG A 481 -1.02 -10.52 36.34
N ASP A 482 -0.47 -11.14 35.31
CA ASP A 482 -0.01 -12.52 35.32
C ASP A 482 1.21 -12.65 34.41
N GLU A 483 2.29 -13.22 34.95
CA GLU A 483 3.55 -13.44 34.24
C GLU A 483 3.38 -14.32 32.99
N LEU A 484 2.36 -15.16 32.92
CA LEU A 484 1.99 -15.91 31.72
C LEU A 484 1.78 -14.98 30.52
N PHE A 485 1.07 -13.86 30.71
CA PHE A 485 0.74 -12.91 29.66
C PHE A 485 1.99 -12.16 29.18
N LEU A 486 2.81 -11.68 30.11
CA LEU A 486 4.07 -10.99 29.80
C LEU A 486 5.04 -11.90 29.04
N LYS A 487 5.26 -13.13 29.54
CA LYS A 487 6.16 -14.10 28.90
C LYS A 487 5.69 -14.50 27.50
N HIS A 488 4.38 -14.60 27.28
CA HIS A 488 3.86 -14.91 25.96
C HIS A 488 3.98 -13.74 24.99
N ALA A 489 3.74 -12.50 25.45
CA ALA A 489 3.98 -11.31 24.65
C ALA A 489 5.46 -11.19 24.23
N GLN A 490 6.39 -11.47 25.15
CA GLN A 490 7.83 -11.56 24.87
C GLN A 490 8.15 -12.62 23.80
N ARG A 491 7.54 -13.81 23.92
CA ARG A 491 7.72 -14.88 22.93
C ARG A 491 7.26 -14.45 21.55
N LEU A 492 6.06 -13.89 21.42
CA LEU A 492 5.52 -13.38 20.16
C LEU A 492 6.42 -12.27 19.57
N ALA A 493 6.85 -11.32 20.40
CA ALA A 493 7.75 -10.24 19.95
C ALA A 493 9.06 -10.79 19.40
N ARG A 494 9.71 -11.74 20.09
CA ARG A 494 10.94 -12.39 19.59
C ARG A 494 10.73 -13.09 18.26
N VAL A 495 9.65 -13.87 18.11
CA VAL A 495 9.34 -14.58 16.85
C VAL A 495 9.11 -13.60 15.71
N ILE A 496 8.37 -12.51 15.96
CA ILE A 496 8.14 -11.45 14.97
C ILE A 496 9.46 -10.77 14.59
N VAL A 497 10.34 -10.47 15.55
CA VAL A 497 11.65 -9.84 15.28
C VAL A 497 12.60 -10.77 14.51
N ALA A 498 12.52 -12.08 14.74
CA ALA A 498 13.32 -13.09 14.05
C ALA A 498 12.88 -13.29 12.59
N ALA A 499 11.59 -13.11 12.30
CA ALA A 499 11.04 -13.28 10.96
C ALA A 499 11.16 -12.04 10.06
N GLN A 500 11.67 -10.91 10.57
CA GLN A 500 11.82 -9.68 9.81
C GLN A 500 12.95 -9.81 8.79
N ILE A 501 12.72 -9.34 7.58
CA ILE A 501 13.78 -9.24 6.57
C ILE A 501 14.76 -8.14 7.00
N ARG A 502 16.03 -8.49 7.20
CA ARG A 502 17.10 -7.54 7.59
C ARG A 502 18.08 -7.27 6.46
N ASP A 503 18.45 -8.34 5.75
CA ASP A 503 19.32 -8.30 4.59
C ASP A 503 18.52 -8.85 3.40
N ALA A 504 18.42 -8.06 2.33
CA ALA A 504 17.58 -8.39 1.19
C ALA A 504 18.21 -7.99 -0.13
N GLU A 505 17.92 -8.79 -1.15
CA GLU A 505 18.12 -8.46 -2.56
C GLU A 505 16.76 -8.63 -3.25
N PRO A 506 16.10 -7.55 -3.70
CA PRO A 506 16.56 -6.14 -3.69
C PRO A 506 16.52 -5.49 -2.29
N PRO A 507 17.32 -4.42 -2.06
CA PRO A 507 17.50 -3.82 -0.73
C PRO A 507 16.26 -3.12 -0.16
N ASP A 508 15.32 -2.72 -1.01
CA ASP A 508 14.05 -2.08 -0.62
C ASP A 508 13.07 -3.04 0.09
N TRP A 509 13.37 -4.33 0.12
CA TRP A 509 12.64 -5.34 0.91
C TRP A 509 13.01 -5.34 2.40
N CYS A 510 14.11 -4.67 2.78
CA CYS A 510 14.53 -4.57 4.17
C CYS A 510 13.43 -3.97 5.06
N GLY A 511 13.21 -4.59 6.22
CA GLY A 511 12.18 -4.24 7.19
C GLY A 511 10.82 -4.89 6.95
N GLY A 512 10.59 -5.43 5.75
CA GLY A 512 9.36 -6.11 5.38
C GLY A 512 9.22 -7.52 5.97
N TYR A 513 8.04 -8.11 5.77
CA TYR A 513 7.71 -9.47 6.15
C TYR A 513 7.06 -10.24 5.00
N LEU A 514 7.30 -11.55 4.98
CA LEU A 514 7.03 -12.48 3.88
C LEU A 514 7.99 -12.29 2.69
N ASN A 515 8.06 -13.29 1.82
CA ASN A 515 8.86 -13.22 0.59
C ASN A 515 7.97 -13.54 -0.63
N PRO A 516 7.65 -12.56 -1.50
CA PRO A 516 8.03 -11.14 -1.40
C PRO A 516 7.28 -10.40 -0.28
N PRO A 517 7.84 -9.28 0.24
CA PRO A 517 7.24 -8.56 1.36
C PRO A 517 5.98 -7.79 0.96
N ARG A 518 5.06 -7.62 1.91
CA ARG A 518 3.76 -6.96 1.72
C ARG A 518 3.48 -5.91 2.79
N SER A 519 2.65 -4.91 2.48
CA SER A 519 2.32 -3.80 3.38
C SER A 519 1.62 -4.27 4.65
N THR A 520 0.43 -4.88 4.55
CA THR A 520 -0.37 -5.30 5.73
C THR A 520 0.34 -6.30 6.64
N PRO A 521 1.00 -7.37 6.15
CA PRO A 521 1.77 -8.26 7.00
C PRO A 521 2.88 -7.55 7.77
N THR A 522 3.47 -6.50 7.19
CA THR A 522 4.47 -5.68 7.87
C THR A 522 3.83 -4.75 8.89
N ALA A 523 2.80 -4.01 8.50
CA ALA A 523 2.09 -3.07 9.37
C ALA A 523 1.50 -3.74 10.62
N THR A 524 0.78 -4.86 10.46
CA THR A 524 0.21 -5.63 11.58
C THR A 524 1.26 -6.10 12.58
N ARG A 525 2.43 -6.55 12.11
CA ARG A 525 3.54 -6.94 12.98
C ARG A 525 4.15 -5.73 13.68
N THR A 526 4.29 -4.60 12.99
CA THR A 526 4.74 -3.34 13.59
C THR A 526 3.77 -2.84 14.67
N GLU A 527 2.45 -2.92 14.45
CA GLU A 527 1.41 -2.63 15.46
C GLU A 527 1.58 -3.49 16.72
N GLY A 528 1.65 -4.81 16.53
CA GLY A 528 1.82 -5.76 17.64
C GLY A 528 3.12 -5.51 18.40
N LEU A 529 4.22 -5.22 17.70
CA LEU A 529 5.48 -4.85 18.33
C LEU A 529 5.41 -3.53 19.10
N CYS A 530 4.57 -2.57 18.68
CA CYS A 530 4.35 -1.35 19.48
C CYS A 530 3.65 -1.67 20.79
N ALA A 531 2.70 -2.63 20.81
CA ALA A 531 2.08 -3.10 22.03
C ALA A 531 3.09 -3.84 22.94
N ALA A 532 3.91 -4.72 22.36
CA ALA A 532 4.96 -5.43 23.08
C ALA A 532 6.01 -4.46 23.67
N TRP A 533 6.42 -3.44 22.92
CA TRP A 533 7.36 -2.42 23.40
C TRP A 533 6.84 -1.69 24.63
N ARG A 534 5.56 -1.30 24.64
CA ARG A 534 4.94 -0.61 25.80
C ARG A 534 4.89 -1.52 27.02
N LEU A 535 4.60 -2.82 26.81
CA LEU A 535 4.58 -3.79 27.89
C LEU A 535 5.99 -4.02 28.46
N GLU A 536 7.00 -4.17 27.60
CA GLU A 536 8.40 -4.31 28.02
C GLU A 536 8.94 -3.09 28.76
N ARG A 537 8.65 -1.89 28.25
CA ARG A 537 9.07 -0.63 28.90
C ARG A 537 8.51 -0.51 30.31
N ASP A 538 7.22 -0.84 30.49
CA ASP A 538 6.50 -0.57 31.73
C ASP A 538 6.66 -1.67 32.79
N PHE A 539 6.80 -2.93 32.35
CA PHE A 539 6.79 -4.09 33.26
C PHE A 539 7.86 -5.14 32.97
N GLY A 540 8.50 -5.09 31.79
CA GLY A 540 9.52 -6.03 31.38
C GLY A 540 10.93 -5.49 31.62
N ARG A 541 11.80 -5.64 30.62
CA ARG A 541 13.19 -5.14 30.70
C ARG A 541 13.40 -3.97 29.74
N PRO A 542 13.92 -2.82 30.20
CA PRO A 542 14.19 -1.67 29.33
C PRO A 542 15.10 -1.97 28.14
N GLU A 543 16.04 -2.92 28.27
CA GLU A 543 16.91 -3.36 27.18
C GLU A 543 16.13 -4.10 26.07
N GLN A 544 15.20 -4.98 26.44
CA GLN A 544 14.32 -5.63 25.45
C GLN A 544 13.46 -4.62 24.72
N ALA A 545 12.94 -3.59 25.39
CA ALA A 545 12.21 -2.51 24.73
C ALA A 545 13.10 -1.78 23.69
N ARG A 546 14.39 -1.53 23.99
CA ARG A 546 15.32 -0.93 23.01
C ARG A 546 15.55 -1.83 21.80
N ASP A 547 15.67 -3.14 21.99
CA ASP A 547 15.86 -4.09 20.89
C ASP A 547 14.66 -4.11 19.92
N LEU A 548 13.45 -3.94 20.46
CA LEU A 548 12.23 -3.85 19.63
C LEU A 548 12.20 -2.57 18.78
N LEU A 549 12.80 -1.46 19.25
CA LEU A 549 12.77 -0.18 18.54
C LEU A 549 13.41 -0.28 17.15
N GLY A 550 14.54 -1.01 17.03
CA GLY A 550 15.18 -1.20 15.73
C GLY A 550 14.28 -1.96 14.72
N ALA A 551 13.54 -2.97 15.19
CA ALA A 551 12.60 -3.70 14.36
C ALA A 551 11.38 -2.85 13.97
N LEU A 552 10.87 -2.05 14.90
CA LEU A 552 9.79 -1.11 14.67
C LEU A 552 10.15 -0.07 13.60
N CYS A 553 11.33 0.55 13.71
CA CYS A 553 11.80 1.54 12.75
C CYS A 553 11.92 0.95 11.34
N ARG A 554 12.55 -0.23 11.20
CA ARG A 554 12.65 -0.91 9.89
C ARG A 554 11.28 -1.25 9.30
N GLY A 555 10.35 -1.74 10.13
CA GLY A 555 8.99 -2.05 9.69
C GLY A 555 8.23 -0.81 9.22
N ALA A 556 8.31 0.30 9.97
CA ALA A 556 7.69 1.57 9.59
C ALA A 556 8.32 2.20 8.35
N GLU A 557 9.63 2.06 8.15
CA GLU A 557 10.30 2.48 6.91
C GLU A 557 9.80 1.68 5.71
N PHE A 558 9.65 0.35 5.82
CA PHE A 558 9.08 -0.46 4.75
C PHE A 558 7.63 -0.04 4.46
N VAL A 559 6.80 0.14 5.49
CA VAL A 559 5.41 0.57 5.32
C VAL A 559 5.32 1.94 4.63
N GLN A 560 6.17 2.91 4.99
CA GLN A 560 6.20 4.22 4.31
C GLN A 560 6.54 4.12 2.81
N ARG A 561 7.40 3.18 2.39
CA ARG A 561 7.68 2.92 0.95
C ARG A 561 6.46 2.38 0.18
N THR A 562 5.45 1.90 0.91
CA THR A 562 4.17 1.48 0.33
C THR A 562 3.11 2.58 0.36
N GLN A 563 3.39 3.75 0.97
CA GLN A 563 2.50 4.90 0.89
C GLN A 563 2.60 5.54 -0.50
N LEU A 564 1.46 5.88 -1.08
CA LEU A 564 1.37 6.44 -2.42
C LEU A 564 1.53 7.96 -2.39
N GLY A 565 2.68 8.46 -2.88
CA GLY A 565 2.93 9.87 -3.17
C GLY A 565 2.73 10.20 -4.66
N PRO A 566 2.87 11.49 -5.05
CA PRO A 566 2.79 11.93 -6.45
C PRO A 566 3.63 11.10 -7.43
N GLU A 567 4.85 10.75 -7.03
CA GLU A 567 5.79 9.95 -7.80
C GLU A 567 5.27 8.52 -8.06
N SER A 568 4.50 7.98 -7.12
CA SER A 568 3.97 6.62 -7.16
C SER A 568 2.71 6.51 -8.03
N VAL A 569 1.89 7.57 -8.08
CA VAL A 569 0.57 7.58 -8.73
C VAL A 569 0.58 8.24 -10.11
N LEU A 570 1.76 8.60 -10.59
CA LEU A 570 1.96 9.38 -11.81
C LEU A 570 1.25 8.82 -13.05
N TYR A 571 1.12 7.49 -13.14
CA TYR A 571 0.51 6.79 -14.27
C TYR A 571 -0.95 6.37 -14.01
N ALA A 572 -1.53 6.66 -12.85
CA ALA A 572 -2.94 6.37 -12.61
C ALA A 572 -3.84 7.29 -13.45
N ASP A 573 -4.99 6.78 -13.91
CA ASP A 573 -5.93 7.57 -14.71
C ASP A 573 -6.44 8.82 -13.95
N ASP A 574 -6.70 8.66 -12.65
CA ASP A 574 -7.04 9.73 -11.69
C ASP A 574 -6.07 9.66 -10.49
N PRO A 575 -4.91 10.33 -10.54
CA PRO A 575 -3.90 10.25 -9.50
C PRO A 575 -4.39 10.71 -8.11
N GLN A 576 -5.32 11.67 -8.05
CA GLN A 576 -5.79 12.26 -6.78
C GLN A 576 -6.53 11.24 -5.91
N ARG A 577 -7.18 10.26 -6.53
CA ARG A 577 -7.88 9.18 -5.82
C ARG A 577 -6.94 8.26 -5.03
N TRP A 578 -5.67 8.17 -5.41
CA TRP A 578 -4.70 7.22 -4.83
C TRP A 578 -3.82 7.83 -3.74
N LEU A 579 -3.60 9.15 -3.77
CA LEU A 579 -2.66 9.85 -2.91
C LEU A 579 -2.90 9.55 -1.42
N GLY A 580 -1.84 9.25 -0.68
CA GLY A 580 -1.89 8.96 0.75
C GLY A 580 -2.34 7.54 1.13
N GLY A 581 -2.92 6.80 0.18
CA GLY A 581 -3.25 5.39 0.35
C GLY A 581 -2.01 4.50 0.48
N PHE A 582 -2.20 3.26 0.93
CA PHE A 582 -1.13 2.26 1.06
C PHE A 582 -1.38 1.09 0.12
N ARG A 583 -0.43 0.84 -0.77
CA ARG A 583 -0.53 -0.24 -1.77
C ARG A 583 -0.20 -1.61 -1.17
N GLY A 584 -0.65 -2.70 -1.80
CA GLY A 584 -0.52 -4.07 -1.27
C GLY A 584 0.93 -4.57 -1.14
N SER A 585 1.81 -4.14 -2.04
CA SER A 585 3.25 -4.39 -2.00
C SER A 585 3.99 -3.36 -2.87
N LEU A 586 5.34 -3.41 -2.92
CA LEU A 586 6.12 -2.55 -3.82
C LEU A 586 5.87 -2.83 -5.32
N THR A 587 5.19 -3.93 -5.66
CA THR A 587 4.89 -4.36 -7.03
C THR A 587 3.40 -4.53 -7.31
N ASP A 588 2.53 -4.24 -6.33
CA ASP A 588 1.08 -4.32 -6.43
C ASP A 588 0.49 -2.97 -6.01
N MET A 589 -0.08 -2.24 -6.97
CA MET A 589 -0.65 -0.91 -6.75
C MET A 589 -2.01 -0.94 -6.06
N THR A 590 -2.65 -2.09 -5.87
CA THR A 590 -3.98 -2.16 -5.24
C THR A 590 -3.98 -1.55 -3.84
N VAL A 591 -5.01 -0.78 -3.52
CA VAL A 591 -5.24 -0.22 -2.18
C VAL A 591 -6.54 -0.78 -1.65
N ARG A 592 -6.48 -1.47 -0.52
CA ARG A 592 -7.65 -1.92 0.23
C ARG A 592 -7.70 -1.18 1.56
N ILE A 593 -8.88 -0.93 2.09
CA ILE A 593 -9.04 -0.11 3.31
C ILE A 593 -8.24 -0.66 4.51
N ASP A 594 -8.09 -1.97 4.65
CA ASP A 594 -7.28 -2.59 5.70
C ASP A 594 -5.77 -2.41 5.50
N TYR A 595 -5.31 -2.15 4.27
CA TYR A 595 -3.90 -1.78 4.03
C TYR A 595 -3.60 -0.43 4.68
N VAL A 596 -4.54 0.51 4.54
CA VAL A 596 -4.43 1.87 5.08
C VAL A 596 -4.64 1.86 6.59
N GLN A 597 -5.65 1.12 7.08
CA GLN A 597 -5.93 0.93 8.51
C GLN A 597 -4.66 0.53 9.27
N HIS A 598 -4.10 -0.63 8.93
CA HIS A 598 -2.98 -1.20 9.66
C HIS A 598 -1.73 -0.31 9.56
N SER A 599 -1.45 0.23 8.37
CA SER A 599 -0.34 1.15 8.18
C SER A 599 -0.47 2.40 9.05
N LEU A 600 -1.68 2.96 9.17
CA LEU A 600 -1.99 4.10 10.03
C LEU A 600 -1.76 3.77 11.51
N SER A 601 -2.33 2.66 12.01
CA SER A 601 -2.15 2.22 13.40
C SER A 601 -0.68 1.94 13.74
N ALA A 602 0.09 1.34 12.82
CA ALA A 602 1.53 1.11 12.97
C ALA A 602 2.32 2.41 13.12
N MET A 603 2.06 3.38 12.23
CA MET A 603 2.74 4.68 12.25
C MET A 603 2.40 5.49 13.50
N LEU A 604 1.13 5.54 13.91
CA LEU A 604 0.70 6.21 15.14
C LEU A 604 1.29 5.53 16.38
N GLY A 605 1.36 4.20 16.39
CA GLY A 605 2.00 3.43 17.45
C GLY A 605 3.47 3.80 17.64
N LEU A 606 4.26 3.78 16.56
CA LEU A 606 5.67 4.13 16.60
C LEU A 606 5.88 5.62 16.88
N ARG A 607 5.01 6.51 16.39
CA ARG A 607 5.06 7.94 16.69
C ARG A 607 5.07 8.19 18.20
N GLN A 608 4.16 7.55 18.93
CA GLN A 608 4.08 7.69 20.39
C GLN A 608 5.36 7.21 21.09
N ILE A 609 5.97 6.14 20.57
CA ILE A 609 7.23 5.59 21.09
C ILE A 609 8.37 6.60 20.88
N LEU A 610 8.53 7.12 19.66
CA LEU A 610 9.60 8.09 19.35
C LEU A 610 9.43 9.42 20.11
N ALA A 611 8.19 9.86 20.33
CA ALA A 611 7.91 11.03 21.18
C ALA A 611 8.37 10.79 22.62
N ALA A 612 8.01 9.65 23.21
CA ALA A 612 8.41 9.31 24.59
C ALA A 612 9.93 9.17 24.75
N GLU A 613 10.62 8.57 23.77
CA GLU A 613 12.09 8.47 23.79
C GLU A 613 12.76 9.85 23.69
N SER A 614 12.21 10.76 22.88
CA SER A 614 12.73 12.13 22.74
C SER A 614 12.56 12.93 24.03
N ASP A 615 11.40 12.83 24.68
CA ASP A 615 11.14 13.50 25.97
C ASP A 615 12.06 12.98 27.08
N ASN A 616 12.33 11.67 27.11
CA ASN A 616 13.25 11.06 28.06
C ASN A 616 14.70 11.54 27.83
N ALA A 617 15.13 11.62 26.56
CA ALA A 617 16.44 12.14 26.21
C ALA A 617 16.60 13.61 26.62
N ALA A 618 15.59 14.45 26.39
CA ALA A 618 15.60 15.86 26.78
C ALA A 618 15.65 16.04 28.32
N ARG A 619 14.92 15.21 29.08
CA ARG A 619 14.97 15.23 30.55
C ARG A 619 16.33 14.79 31.09
N ALA A 620 16.99 13.83 30.44
CA ALA A 620 18.31 13.36 30.84
C ALA A 620 19.43 14.38 30.57
N THR A 621 19.25 15.28 29.59
CA THR A 621 20.24 16.31 29.22
C THR A 621 20.02 17.66 29.89
N THR A 622 18.93 17.84 30.66
CA THR A 622 18.69 19.05 31.45
C THR A 622 19.16 18.83 32.89
N PRO A 623 20.31 19.37 33.34
CA PRO A 623 20.72 19.26 34.73
C PRO A 623 19.71 20.05 35.58
N GLY A 624 19.25 19.45 36.69
CA GLY A 624 18.21 20.03 37.54
C GLY A 624 18.48 21.49 37.89
N SER A 625 17.50 22.37 37.65
CA SER A 625 17.44 23.64 38.36
C SER A 625 16.90 23.34 39.77
N PRO A 626 17.58 23.80 40.84
CA PRO A 626 17.19 23.53 42.22
C PRO A 626 15.82 24.09 42.60
#